data_AF-A0A1E3HEH8-F1
#
_entry.id   AF-A0A1E3HEH8-F1
#
_cell.length_a   1.000
_cell.length_b   1.000
_cell.length_c   1.000
_cell.angle_alpha   90.00
_cell.angle_beta   90.00
_cell.angle_gamma   90.00
#
_symmetry.space_group_name_H-M   'P 1'
#
loop_
_entity.id
_entity.type
_entity.pdbx_description
1 polymer ?
#
loop_
_entity_poly.entity_id
_entity_poly.type
_entity_poly.pdbx_seq_one_letter_code
_entity_poly.pdbx_strand_id
1 'polypeptide(L)' 'MLGDLITPASWMRNFVTLHPAYKQNSVIGDEVNYDLVKAIDELERGVRSAPELLGKDYAISGPTEAL' A
#
# COMPACT_ATOMS: atom_id res chain seq x y z
N MET A 1 -12.75 -14.76 14.54
CA MET A 1 -11.40 -14.42 15.03
C MET A 1 -11.17 -12.95 14.69
N LEU A 2 -10.79 -12.11 15.65
CA LEU A 2 -10.38 -10.73 15.37
C LEU A 2 -8.93 -10.76 14.88
N GLY A 3 -8.60 -10.30 13.66
CA GLY A 3 -7.19 -10.07 13.29
C GLY A 3 -6.73 -10.25 11.84
N ASP A 4 -7.60 -10.26 10.83
CA ASP A 4 -7.16 -10.57 9.45
C ASP A 4 -6.54 -9.37 8.68
N LEU A 5 -6.61 -8.15 9.22
CA LEU A 5 -6.08 -6.95 8.58
C LEU A 5 -4.83 -6.41 9.27
N ILE A 6 -3.87 -5.96 8.48
CA ILE A 6 -2.66 -5.28 8.95
C ILE A 6 -2.88 -3.78 9.03
N THR A 7 -2.10 -3.12 9.89
CA THR A 7 -2.10 -1.65 9.95
C THR A 7 -1.42 -1.05 8.73
N PRO A 8 -1.76 0.20 8.33
CA PRO A 8 -1.02 0.90 7.28
C PRO A 8 0.49 0.95 7.53
N ALA A 9 0.90 1.13 8.79
CA ALA A 9 2.31 1.12 9.16
C ALA A 9 2.98 -0.24 8.91
N SER A 10 2.29 -1.36 9.21
CA SER A 10 2.80 -2.69 8.89
C SER A 10 2.85 -2.93 7.38
N TRP A 11 1.86 -2.47 6.65
CA TRP A 11 1.83 -2.56 5.18
C TRP A 11 3.01 -1.80 4.55
N MET A 12 3.24 -0.55 4.95
CA MET A 12 4.35 0.27 4.47
C MET A 12 5.72 -0.37 4.79
N ARG A 13 5.90 -0.91 5.99
CA ARG A 13 7.14 -1.63 6.36
C ARG A 13 7.36 -2.86 5.50
N ASN A 14 6.32 -3.65 5.25
CA ASN A 14 6.42 -4.85 4.41
C ASN A 14 6.75 -4.46 2.96
N PHE A 15 6.10 -3.43 2.44
CA PHE A 15 6.36 -2.89 1.11
C PHE A 15 7.83 -2.50 0.94
N VAL A 16 8.37 -1.70 1.87
CA VAL A 16 9.78 -1.28 1.85
C VAL A 16 10.72 -2.47 2.00
N THR A 17 10.46 -3.39 2.93
CA THR A 17 11.35 -4.51 3.25
C THR A 17 11.45 -5.51 2.09
N LEU A 18 10.36 -5.68 1.32
CA LEU A 18 10.31 -6.57 0.16
C LEU A 18 10.73 -5.88 -1.16
N HIS A 19 11.02 -4.58 -1.13
CA HIS A 19 11.39 -3.84 -2.32
C HIS A 19 12.77 -4.29 -2.85
N PRO A 20 12.92 -4.60 -4.15
CA PRO A 20 14.18 -5.12 -4.69
C PRO A 20 15.36 -4.15 -4.55
N ALA A 21 15.09 -2.84 -4.58
CA ALA A 21 16.11 -1.80 -4.36
C ALA A 21 16.48 -1.57 -2.88
N TYR A 22 15.74 -2.16 -1.92
CA TYR A 22 16.02 -1.96 -0.50
C TYR A 22 17.13 -2.89 -0.01
N LYS A 23 18.18 -2.30 0.55
CA LYS A 23 19.42 -3.00 0.92
C LYS A 23 19.44 -3.53 2.36
N GLN A 24 18.29 -3.56 3.05
CA GLN A 24 18.20 -3.94 4.47
C GLN A 24 19.14 -3.13 5.39
N ASN A 25 19.46 -1.90 4.98
CA ASN A 25 20.38 -1.00 5.68
C ASN A 25 19.65 0.15 6.39
N SER A 26 18.32 0.04 6.55
CA SER A 26 17.46 1.07 7.15
C SER A 26 17.49 2.44 6.44
N VAL A 27 18.00 2.50 5.21
CA VAL A 27 18.00 3.70 4.36
C VAL A 27 17.02 3.47 3.22
N ILE A 28 16.00 4.33 3.13
CA ILE A 28 15.02 4.33 2.04
C ILE A 28 15.56 5.26 0.96
N GLY A 29 15.93 4.70 -0.19
CA GLY A 29 16.36 5.49 -1.36
C GLY A 29 15.17 6.07 -2.12
N ASP A 30 15.46 7.01 -3.03
CA ASP A 30 14.43 7.74 -3.79
C ASP A 30 13.50 6.83 -4.60
N GLU A 31 14.04 5.75 -5.18
CA GLU A 31 13.27 4.73 -5.92
C GLU A 31 12.23 4.05 -5.02
N VAL A 32 12.66 3.52 -3.87
CA VAL A 32 11.78 2.86 -2.90
C VAL A 32 10.70 3.83 -2.39
N ASN A 33 11.08 5.09 -2.15
CA ASN A 33 10.16 6.12 -1.70
C ASN A 33 9.13 6.48 -2.78
N TYR A 34 9.58 6.66 -4.02
CA TYR A 34 8.70 6.95 -5.15
C TYR A 34 7.68 5.82 -5.36
N ASP A 35 8.15 4.57 -5.36
CA ASP A 35 7.28 3.41 -5.56
C ASP A 35 6.29 3.22 -4.40
N LEU A 36 6.69 3.55 -3.17
CA LEU A 36 5.80 3.54 -2.02
C LEU A 36 4.67 4.57 -2.17
N VAL A 37 5.00 5.84 -2.48
CA VAL A 37 4.00 6.90 -2.64
C VAL A 37 3.06 6.60 -3.81
N LYS A 38 3.61 6.10 -4.92
CA LYS A 38 2.82 5.66 -6.07
C LYS A 38 1.86 4.52 -5.70
N ALA A 39 2.33 3.53 -4.96
CA ALA A 39 1.49 2.43 -4.50
C ALA A 39 0.34 2.90 -3.59
N ILE A 40 0.58 3.93 -2.78
CA ILE A 40 -0.45 4.54 -1.93
C ILE A 40 -1.48 5.31 -2.77
N ASP A 41 -1.06 6.11 -3.77
CA ASP A 41 -1.98 6.79 -4.70
C ASP A 41 -2.81 5.78 -5.50
N GLU A 42 -2.20 4.67 -5.96
CA GLU A 42 -2.92 3.58 -6.61
C GLU A 42 -3.96 2.92 -5.69
N LEU A 43 -3.65 2.80 -4.39
CA LEU A 43 -4.59 2.26 -3.39
C LEU A 43 -5.77 3.21 -3.16
N GLU A 44 -5.51 4.52 -3.03
CA GLU A 44 -6.54 5.53 -2.83
C GLU A 44 -7.50 5.60 -4.03
N ARG A 45 -6.96 5.55 -5.25
CA ARG A 45 -7.75 5.50 -6.49
C ARG A 45 -8.43 4.15 -6.72
N GLY A 46 -8.10 3.14 -5.91
CA GLY A 46 -8.53 1.76 -6.06
C GLY A 46 -8.03 1.07 -7.34
N VAL A 47 -6.93 1.54 -7.90
CA VAL A 47 -6.21 0.89 -9.00
C VAL A 47 -5.47 -0.35 -8.49
N ARG A 48 -4.91 -0.28 -7.28
CA ARG A 48 -4.24 -1.39 -6.60
C ARG A 48 -5.15 -1.98 -5.54
N SER A 49 -5.16 -3.30 -5.43
CA SER A 49 -5.80 -4.01 -4.30
C SER A 49 -4.78 -4.30 -3.20
N ALA A 50 -5.15 -4.05 -1.95
CA ALA A 50 -4.45 -4.53 -0.76
C ALA A 50 -5.46 -5.17 0.20
N PRO A 51 -5.92 -6.41 -0.08
CA PRO A 51 -6.92 -7.09 0.74
C PRO A 51 -6.45 -7.33 2.18
N GLU A 52 -5.14 -7.44 2.40
CA GLU A 52 -4.53 -7.53 3.73
C GLU A 52 -4.64 -6.24 4.53
N LEU A 53 -4.82 -5.09 3.88
CA LEU A 53 -4.93 -3.77 4.52
C LEU A 53 -6.39 -3.31 4.60
N LEU A 54 -7.15 -3.46 3.51
CA LEU A 54 -8.49 -2.90 3.36
C LEU A 54 -9.59 -3.96 3.47
N GLY A 55 -9.26 -5.24 3.30
CA GLY A 55 -10.23 -6.33 3.21
C GLY A 55 -10.68 -6.57 1.77
N LYS A 56 -11.04 -7.83 1.48
CA LYS A 56 -11.47 -8.30 0.15
C LYS A 56 -12.71 -7.60 -0.41
N ASP A 57 -13.57 -7.09 0.48
CA ASP A 57 -14.87 -6.49 0.13
C ASP A 57 -14.82 -4.95 0.21
N TYR A 58 -13.65 -4.35 0.46
CA TYR A 58 -13.50 -2.90 0.42
C TYR A 58 -13.71 -2.44 -1.02
N ALA A 59 -14.89 -1.85 -1.24
CA ALA A 59 -15.33 -1.44 -2.56
C ALA A 59 -14.33 -0.44 -3.12
N ILE A 60 -13.71 -0.82 -4.23
CA ILE A 60 -13.14 0.12 -5.19
C ILE A 60 -14.34 0.89 -5.74
N SER A 61 -14.84 1.87 -5.00
CA SER A 61 -15.66 2.92 -5.59
C SER A 61 -14.68 3.73 -6.44
N GLY A 62 -14.52 3.33 -7.70
CA GLY A 62 -13.94 4.21 -8.72
C GLY A 62 -14.63 5.57 -8.64
N PRO A 63 -13.96 6.65 -9.08
CA PRO A 63 -14.31 8.02 -8.73
C PRO A 63 -15.83 8.22 -8.75
N THR A 64 -16.40 8.32 -7.55
CA THR A 64 -17.81 8.68 -7.38
C THR A 64 -17.98 9.97 -8.17
N GLU A 65 -18.93 9.92 -9.10
CA GLU A 65 -19.29 10.97 -10.04
C GLU A 65 -18.95 12.35 -9.49
N ALA A 66 -18.08 13.07 -10.21
CA ALA A 66 -17.97 14.49 -10.08
C ALA A 66 -19.37 15.09 -10.28
N LEU A 67 -19.99 15.53 -9.18
CA LEU A 67 -21.10 16.48 -9.17
C LEU A 67 -20.53 17.88 -8.93
#